data_AF-A0A1A2YY98-F1
#
_entry.id   AF-A0A1A2YY98-F1
#
_cell.length_a   1.000
_cell.length_b   1.000
_cell.length_c   1.000
_cell.angle_alpha   90.00
_cell.angle_beta   90.00
_cell.angle_gamma   90.00
#
_symmetry.space_group_name_H-M   'P 1'
#
loop_
_entity.id
_entity.type
_entity.pdbx_description
1 polymer ?
#
loop_
_entity_poly.entity_id
_entity_poly.type
_entity_poly.pdbx_seq_one_letter_code
_entity_poly.pdbx_strand_id
1 'polypeptide(L)'
;MGAPGASKSPDGPSGLTPEMVSESEYMSIEFPPDAPGAPSIQFLLKITERIVNLSQETLSFKSVPVEDTIHPRPLPFEPPLQQYGVGDAKGFRHHWEKLDYVFELADPYVFPEIPLLEADREIVERYIRMCRRLAGFSVINNDKSTLSVGSDAGVWHVRVVDPPSDESFMGTSAAFRQLHNDGEPASFVKVSNALFKSIKTLPEEQQTPIRDTVKRWRAARDRLQKHTLQTLTALKAGNATLDNPVSYGNINPEELIRTFNYGDSLHFGSERSQLEDLLADPRHQAYYTYAALNSIVGLSHLYFGFAVLLDSAIGGMA
;
A
#
# COMPACT_ATOMS: atom_id res chain seq x y z
N MET A 1 54.42 18.10 -3.43
CA MET A 1 54.32 19.06 -4.55
C MET A 1 53.99 18.30 -5.81
N GLY A 2 52.91 18.68 -6.50
CA GLY A 2 52.68 18.41 -7.91
C GLY A 2 52.15 17.03 -8.29
N ALA A 3 50.83 16.91 -8.44
CA ALA A 3 50.27 16.06 -9.49
C ALA A 3 50.36 16.82 -10.84
N PRO A 4 50.53 16.08 -11.95
CA PRO A 4 49.58 16.16 -13.06
C PRO A 4 49.21 14.73 -13.47
N GLY A 5 47.96 14.34 -13.72
CA GLY A 5 46.92 14.99 -14.50
C GLY A 5 46.44 13.89 -15.47
N ALA A 6 45.19 13.46 -15.34
CA ALA A 6 44.57 12.57 -16.32
C ALA A 6 43.18 13.10 -16.69
N SER A 7 43.05 13.32 -17.98
CA SER A 7 41.92 13.77 -18.79
C SER A 7 40.53 13.36 -18.32
N LYS A 8 39.63 14.35 -18.30
CA LYS A 8 38.20 14.13 -18.51
C LYS A 8 37.96 13.67 -19.94
N SER A 9 37.13 12.66 -20.13
CA SER A 9 36.31 12.49 -21.33
C SER A 9 34.84 12.32 -20.92
N PRO A 10 33.88 12.80 -21.73
CA PRO A 10 32.47 12.92 -21.38
C PRO A 10 31.65 11.73 -21.93
N ASP A 11 30.42 11.60 -21.43
CA ASP A 11 29.32 10.77 -21.93
C ASP A 11 29.41 9.24 -21.72
N GLY A 12 28.86 8.81 -20.59
CA GLY A 12 28.26 7.48 -20.40
C GLY A 12 26.83 7.66 -19.86
N PRO A 13 25.89 6.72 -20.10
CA PRO A 13 24.51 6.85 -19.64
C PRO A 13 24.50 6.98 -18.12
N SER A 14 23.68 7.89 -17.59
CA SER A 14 23.57 8.20 -16.16
C SER A 14 23.33 6.91 -15.36
N GLY A 15 24.41 6.40 -14.76
CA GLY A 15 24.43 5.13 -14.07
C GLY A 15 23.61 5.17 -12.79
N LEU A 16 22.87 4.09 -12.55
CA LEU A 16 22.31 3.75 -11.24
C LEU A 16 23.45 3.80 -10.22
N THR A 17 23.31 4.58 -9.16
CA THR A 17 24.33 4.66 -8.10
C THR A 17 23.71 4.11 -6.82
N PRO A 18 23.92 2.82 -6.49
CA PRO A 18 23.60 2.30 -5.18
C PRO A 18 24.42 3.06 -4.14
N GLU A 19 23.76 3.73 -3.20
CA GLU A 19 24.44 4.38 -2.08
C GLU A 19 24.35 3.46 -0.86
N MET A 20 25.51 3.03 -0.35
CA MET A 20 25.58 2.29 0.90
C MET A 20 25.39 3.25 2.06
N VAL A 21 24.25 3.17 2.73
CA VAL A 21 23.96 3.98 3.92
C VAL A 21 24.57 3.27 5.14
N SER A 22 25.82 3.62 5.47
CA SER A 22 26.70 3.03 6.50
C SER A 22 27.23 1.62 6.17
N GLU A 23 28.20 1.12 6.95
CA GLU A 23 28.78 -0.23 6.80
C GLU A 23 27.77 -1.41 7.01
N SER A 24 26.45 -1.15 7.01
CA SER A 24 25.41 -1.99 7.61
C SER A 24 24.29 -2.38 6.62
N GLU A 25 23.84 -3.64 6.70
CA GLU A 25 22.61 -4.35 6.24
C GLU A 25 21.62 -3.79 5.20
N TYR A 26 21.53 -2.49 4.89
CA TYR A 26 20.51 -1.91 3.99
C TYR A 26 21.09 -1.27 2.73
N MET A 27 20.28 -1.22 1.68
CA MET A 27 20.61 -0.64 0.37
C MET A 27 19.41 0.14 -0.14
N SER A 28 19.60 1.44 -0.38
CA SER A 28 18.64 2.27 -1.09
C SER A 28 18.93 2.21 -2.59
N ILE A 29 17.90 2.00 -3.39
CA ILE A 29 17.99 2.02 -4.85
C ILE A 29 17.02 3.06 -5.40
N GLU A 30 17.54 3.90 -6.29
CA GLU A 30 16.75 4.85 -7.07
C GLU A 30 17.02 4.61 -8.56
N PHE A 31 15.96 4.35 -9.33
CA PHE A 31 16.04 4.33 -10.79
C PHE A 31 15.55 5.68 -11.31
N PRO A 32 16.41 6.47 -11.97
CA PRO A 32 15.98 7.72 -12.56
C PRO A 32 14.99 7.45 -13.70
N PRO A 33 14.05 8.37 -13.93
CA PRO A 33 13.12 8.28 -15.05
C PRO A 33 13.85 8.40 -16.40
N ASP A 34 13.36 7.72 -17.42
CA ASP A 34 13.82 7.98 -18.80
C ASP A 34 13.15 9.24 -19.39
N ALA A 35 11.95 9.59 -18.90
CA ALA A 35 11.16 10.73 -19.36
C ALA A 35 11.43 11.99 -18.50
N PRO A 36 11.63 13.17 -19.11
CA PRO A 36 11.78 14.42 -18.38
C PRO A 36 10.57 14.73 -17.49
N GLY A 37 10.79 14.83 -16.17
CA GLY A 37 9.75 15.19 -15.20
C GLY A 37 8.95 14.01 -14.63
N ALA A 38 9.16 12.77 -15.08
CA ALA A 38 8.58 11.61 -14.42
C ALA A 38 9.29 11.35 -13.07
N PRO A 39 8.63 10.75 -12.07
CA PRO A 39 9.28 10.47 -10.79
C PRO A 39 10.22 9.26 -10.91
N SER A 40 11.24 9.20 -10.05
CA SER A 40 12.13 8.03 -9.96
C SER A 40 11.44 6.84 -9.30
N ILE A 41 11.89 5.63 -9.61
CA ILE A 41 11.48 4.41 -8.91
C ILE A 41 12.36 4.24 -7.66
N GLN A 42 11.75 4.06 -6.49
CA GLN A 42 12.49 4.02 -5.21
C GLN A 42 12.24 2.72 -4.44
N PHE A 43 13.31 2.15 -3.89
CA PHE A 43 13.31 0.98 -3.01
C PHE A 43 14.26 1.16 -1.83
N LEU A 44 13.86 0.61 -0.68
CA LEU A 44 14.76 0.36 0.43
C LEU A 44 14.79 -1.15 0.70
N LEU A 45 15.98 -1.74 0.57
CA LEU A 45 16.19 -3.18 0.61
C LEU A 45 17.10 -3.55 1.78
N LYS A 46 16.83 -4.67 2.43
CA LYS A 46 17.75 -5.31 3.38
C LYS A 46 18.56 -6.38 2.64
N ILE A 47 19.88 -6.27 2.68
CA ILE A 47 20.80 -7.29 2.16
C ILE A 47 20.77 -8.50 3.09
N THR A 48 20.42 -9.66 2.55
CA THR A 48 20.34 -10.93 3.29
C THR A 48 21.51 -11.86 2.98
N GLU A 49 22.14 -11.71 1.81
CA GLU A 49 23.30 -12.52 1.41
C GLU A 49 24.24 -11.69 0.53
N ARG A 50 25.55 -11.97 0.64
CA ARG A 50 26.61 -11.38 -0.18
C ARG A 50 27.44 -12.51 -0.78
N ILE A 51 27.54 -12.56 -2.11
CA ILE A 51 28.26 -13.60 -2.84
C ILE A 51 29.37 -12.94 -3.66
N VAL A 52 30.62 -13.27 -3.35
CA VAL A 52 31.79 -12.79 -4.08
C VAL A 52 32.27 -13.89 -5.01
N ASN A 53 32.29 -13.63 -6.31
CA ASN A 53 32.93 -14.50 -7.29
C ASN A 53 34.20 -13.85 -7.81
N LEU A 54 35.34 -14.24 -7.23
CA LEU A 54 36.66 -13.72 -7.60
C LEU A 54 37.06 -14.09 -9.03
N SER A 55 36.62 -15.24 -9.54
CA SER A 55 36.98 -15.70 -10.89
C SER A 55 36.25 -14.94 -12.01
N GLN A 56 35.07 -14.39 -11.69
CA GLN A 56 34.28 -13.57 -12.61
C GLN A 56 34.37 -12.08 -12.26
N GLU A 57 35.12 -11.72 -11.22
CA GLU A 57 35.21 -10.37 -10.66
C GLU A 57 33.82 -9.76 -10.36
N THR A 58 32.86 -10.58 -9.94
CA THR A 58 31.48 -10.13 -9.64
C THR A 58 31.16 -10.17 -8.15
N LEU A 59 30.41 -9.18 -7.70
CA LEU A 59 29.75 -9.14 -6.40
C LEU A 59 28.23 -9.21 -6.59
N SER A 60 27.57 -10.18 -5.96
CA SER A 60 26.12 -10.35 -6.03
C SER A 60 25.49 -10.23 -4.64
N PHE A 61 24.31 -9.62 -4.59
CA PHE A 61 23.54 -9.44 -3.37
C PHE A 61 22.22 -10.18 -3.49
N LYS A 62 21.81 -10.88 -2.42
CA LYS A 62 20.39 -11.18 -2.21
C LYS A 62 19.84 -10.17 -1.23
N SER A 63 18.63 -9.71 -1.49
CA SER A 63 17.97 -8.72 -0.66
C SER A 63 16.47 -8.96 -0.62
N VAL A 64 15.84 -8.42 0.41
CA VAL A 64 14.38 -8.38 0.57
C VAL A 64 13.95 -6.93 0.80
N PRO A 65 12.73 -6.54 0.42
CA PRO A 65 12.20 -5.22 0.77
C PRO A 65 12.21 -5.03 2.29
N VAL A 66 12.60 -3.85 2.78
CA VAL A 66 12.65 -3.60 4.24
C VAL A 66 11.29 -3.78 4.89
N GLU A 67 10.22 -3.40 4.21
CA GLU A 67 8.86 -3.60 4.68
C GLU A 67 8.47 -5.07 4.89
N ASP A 68 9.20 -6.02 4.30
CA ASP A 68 8.94 -7.45 4.45
C ASP A 68 9.74 -8.09 5.60
N THR A 69 10.72 -7.36 6.16
CA THR A 69 11.56 -7.85 7.27
C THR A 69 10.81 -7.99 8.60
N ILE A 70 9.60 -7.45 8.68
CA ILE A 70 8.74 -7.53 9.87
C ILE A 70 7.97 -8.86 9.96
N HIS A 71 7.98 -9.67 8.90
CA HIS A 71 7.23 -10.93 8.84
C HIS A 71 8.05 -12.14 9.37
N PRO A 72 7.41 -13.08 10.08
CA PRO A 72 6.03 -13.02 10.60
C PRO A 72 5.96 -12.13 11.85
N ARG A 73 4.84 -11.41 12.00
CA ARG A 73 4.54 -10.63 13.21
C ARG A 73 3.34 -11.22 13.96
N PRO A 74 3.41 -11.39 15.30
CA PRO A 74 2.24 -11.77 16.09
C PRO A 74 1.13 -10.71 15.98
N LEU A 75 -0.08 -11.14 15.66
CA LEU A 75 -1.26 -10.29 15.62
C LEU A 75 -2.08 -10.43 16.91
N PRO A 76 -2.62 -9.32 17.45
CA PRO A 76 -3.44 -9.36 18.66
C PRO A 76 -4.84 -9.97 18.43
N PHE A 77 -5.30 -10.05 17.19
CA PHE A 77 -6.58 -10.62 16.77
C PHE A 77 -6.47 -11.20 15.36
N GLU A 78 -7.46 -12.00 14.99
CA GLU A 78 -7.53 -12.62 13.66
C GLU A 78 -7.79 -11.60 12.55
N PRO A 79 -7.04 -11.62 11.43
CA PRO A 79 -7.20 -10.66 10.33
C PRO A 79 -8.66 -10.52 9.86
N PRO A 80 -9.25 -9.30 9.94
CA PRO A 80 -10.57 -8.99 9.41
C PRO A 80 -10.84 -9.52 8.00
N LEU A 81 -11.96 -10.24 7.88
CA LEU A 81 -12.48 -10.84 6.65
C LEU A 81 -11.57 -11.91 6.02
N GLN A 82 -10.63 -12.51 6.76
CA GLN A 82 -9.73 -13.54 6.22
C GLN A 82 -10.42 -14.80 5.69
N GLN A 83 -11.67 -15.08 6.07
CA GLN A 83 -12.44 -16.21 5.55
C GLN A 83 -12.67 -16.13 4.02
N TYR A 84 -12.45 -14.97 3.40
CA TYR A 84 -12.50 -14.80 1.95
C TYR A 84 -11.14 -15.06 1.27
N GLY A 85 -10.06 -15.20 2.04
CA GLY A 85 -8.72 -15.48 1.56
C GLY A 85 -8.57 -16.87 0.95
N VAL A 86 -7.74 -16.98 -0.08
CA VAL A 86 -7.39 -18.25 -0.70
C VAL A 86 -6.33 -18.98 0.15
N GLY A 87 -6.44 -20.30 0.24
CA GLY A 87 -5.46 -21.15 0.94
C GLY A 87 -5.53 -20.95 2.46
N ASP A 88 -4.41 -20.55 3.04
CA ASP A 88 -4.25 -20.25 4.47
C ASP A 88 -4.48 -18.76 4.79
N ALA A 89 -5.04 -17.99 3.84
CA ALA A 89 -5.26 -16.54 3.94
C ALA A 89 -3.96 -15.75 4.23
N LYS A 90 -2.80 -16.26 3.80
CA LYS A 90 -1.50 -15.61 4.00
C LYS A 90 -1.46 -14.14 3.55
N GLY A 91 -2.10 -13.80 2.43
CA GLY A 91 -2.19 -12.42 1.96
C GLY A 91 -2.86 -11.49 2.97
N PHE A 92 -4.00 -11.89 3.53
CA PHE A 92 -4.68 -11.14 4.59
C PHE A 92 -3.78 -10.98 5.81
N ARG A 93 -3.15 -12.08 6.26
CA ARG A 93 -2.24 -12.06 7.40
C ARG A 93 -1.07 -11.10 7.18
N HIS A 94 -0.37 -11.17 6.03
CA HIS A 94 0.73 -10.27 5.71
C HIS A 94 0.32 -8.79 5.73
N HIS A 95 -0.83 -8.43 5.15
CA HIS A 95 -1.29 -7.04 5.19
C HIS A 95 -1.64 -6.60 6.61
N TRP A 96 -2.27 -7.46 7.40
CA TRP A 96 -2.60 -7.15 8.79
C TRP A 96 -1.38 -7.04 9.70
N GLU A 97 -0.34 -7.84 9.47
CA GLU A 97 0.94 -7.72 10.16
C GLU A 97 1.59 -6.35 9.93
N LYS A 98 1.55 -5.83 8.70
CA LYS A 98 2.02 -4.48 8.38
C LYS A 98 1.13 -3.40 8.99
N LEU A 99 -0.20 -3.54 8.91
CA LEU A 99 -1.15 -2.58 9.49
C LEU A 99 -1.00 -2.49 11.01
N ASP A 100 -0.91 -3.62 11.71
CA ASP A 100 -0.65 -3.66 13.15
C ASP A 100 0.70 -3.03 13.47
N TYR A 101 1.75 -3.40 12.73
CA TYR A 101 3.08 -2.82 12.92
C TYR A 101 3.10 -1.30 12.79
N VAL A 102 2.33 -0.72 11.86
CA VAL A 102 2.34 0.73 11.61
C VAL A 102 1.39 1.50 12.52
N PHE A 103 0.20 0.95 12.81
CA PHE A 103 -0.91 1.69 13.41
C PHE A 103 -1.38 1.18 14.76
N GLU A 104 -1.10 -0.08 15.12
CA GLU A 104 -1.51 -0.70 16.40
C GLU A 104 -3.01 -0.43 16.71
N LEU A 105 -3.86 -0.69 15.71
CA LEU A 105 -5.29 -0.43 15.79
C LEU A 105 -5.95 -1.33 16.85
N ALA A 106 -6.96 -0.79 17.53
CA ALA A 106 -7.74 -1.56 18.50
C ALA A 106 -8.49 -2.71 17.80
N ASP A 107 -8.71 -3.79 18.53
CA ASP A 107 -9.46 -4.96 18.05
C ASP A 107 -10.87 -4.54 17.57
N PRO A 108 -11.17 -4.71 16.26
CA PRO A 108 -12.46 -4.32 15.72
C PRO A 108 -13.61 -5.23 16.17
N TYR A 109 -13.34 -6.48 16.56
CA TYR A 109 -14.39 -7.44 16.93
C TYR A 109 -15.03 -7.12 18.29
N VAL A 110 -14.28 -6.48 19.19
CA VAL A 110 -14.76 -6.11 20.54
C VAL A 110 -15.31 -4.68 20.62
N PHE A 111 -15.50 -4.02 19.47
CA PHE A 111 -16.07 -2.68 19.45
C PHE A 111 -17.52 -2.69 19.98
N PRO A 112 -17.90 -1.76 20.88
CA PRO A 112 -19.20 -1.82 21.53
C PRO A 112 -20.34 -1.54 20.55
N GLU A 113 -21.50 -2.13 20.82
CA GLU A 113 -22.73 -1.79 20.11
C GLU A 113 -23.12 -0.33 20.33
N ILE A 114 -23.57 0.33 19.26
CA ILE A 114 -23.99 1.72 19.26
C ILE A 114 -25.36 1.80 18.57
N PRO A 115 -26.36 2.48 19.18
CA PRO A 115 -27.67 2.66 18.55
C PRO A 115 -27.54 3.63 17.36
N LEU A 116 -27.36 3.07 16.16
CA LEU A 116 -27.45 3.83 14.91
C LEU A 116 -28.87 4.30 14.65
N LEU A 117 -28.99 5.46 14.01
CA LEU A 117 -30.27 5.89 13.42
C LEU A 117 -30.60 5.01 12.22
N GLU A 118 -31.88 4.75 11.97
CA GLU A 118 -32.33 3.82 10.93
C GLU A 118 -31.77 4.14 9.54
N ALA A 119 -31.81 5.41 9.13
CA ALA A 119 -31.24 5.87 7.86
C ALA A 119 -29.71 5.71 7.78
N ASP A 120 -29.01 5.79 8.92
CA ASP A 120 -27.56 5.60 8.99
C ASP A 120 -27.19 4.10 8.98
N ARG A 121 -28.04 3.23 9.54
CA ARG A 121 -27.88 1.77 9.54
C ARG A 121 -27.84 1.20 8.13
N GLU A 122 -28.74 1.60 7.24
CA GLU A 122 -28.76 1.09 5.86
C GLU A 122 -27.44 1.35 5.12
N ILE A 123 -26.88 2.55 5.30
CA ILE A 123 -25.61 2.97 4.70
C ILE A 123 -24.44 2.15 5.27
N VAL A 124 -24.44 1.94 6.59
CA VAL A 124 -23.43 1.11 7.28
C VAL A 124 -23.49 -0.33 6.79
N GLU A 125 -24.67 -0.94 6.71
CA GLU A 125 -24.81 -2.31 6.21
C GLU A 125 -24.40 -2.45 4.74
N ARG A 126 -24.71 -1.45 3.91
CA ARG A 126 -24.26 -1.42 2.50
C ARG A 126 -22.73 -1.39 2.41
N TYR A 127 -22.06 -0.60 3.24
CA TYR A 127 -20.60 -0.54 3.33
C TYR A 127 -20.03 -1.90 3.74
N ILE A 128 -20.56 -2.54 4.80
CA ILE A 128 -20.07 -3.85 5.26
C ILE A 128 -20.24 -4.90 4.17
N ARG A 129 -21.40 -4.98 3.51
CA ARG A 129 -21.64 -5.90 2.38
C ARG A 129 -20.65 -5.67 1.24
N MET A 130 -20.34 -4.40 0.94
CA MET A 130 -19.39 -4.06 -0.11
C MET A 130 -17.94 -4.43 0.28
N CYS A 131 -17.53 -4.23 1.53
CA CYS A 131 -16.24 -4.72 2.03
C CYS A 131 -16.15 -6.26 1.95
N ARG A 132 -17.18 -6.98 2.40
CA ARG A 132 -17.25 -8.46 2.28
C ARG A 132 -17.14 -8.92 0.82
N ARG A 133 -17.85 -8.25 -0.10
CA ARG A 133 -17.76 -8.56 -1.52
C ARG A 133 -16.35 -8.26 -2.07
N LEU A 134 -15.75 -7.12 -1.73
CA LEU A 134 -14.40 -6.74 -2.17
C LEU A 134 -13.33 -7.71 -1.65
N ALA A 135 -13.48 -8.20 -0.41
CA ALA A 135 -12.60 -9.20 0.18
C ALA A 135 -12.54 -10.51 -0.61
N GLY A 136 -13.56 -10.82 -1.42
CA GLY A 136 -13.59 -12.01 -2.29
C GLY A 136 -13.00 -11.81 -3.70
N PHE A 137 -12.54 -10.62 -4.08
CA PHE A 137 -11.94 -10.41 -5.40
C PHE A 137 -10.56 -11.04 -5.48
N SER A 138 -10.20 -11.58 -6.65
CA SER A 138 -8.90 -12.22 -6.92
C SER A 138 -7.72 -11.31 -6.56
N VAL A 139 -7.77 -10.03 -6.93
CA VAL A 139 -6.73 -9.03 -6.61
C VAL A 139 -6.48 -8.89 -5.10
N ILE A 140 -7.51 -9.11 -4.29
CA ILE A 140 -7.48 -8.89 -2.85
C ILE A 140 -7.18 -10.19 -2.10
N ASN A 141 -7.78 -11.30 -2.55
CA ASN A 141 -7.85 -12.54 -1.78
C ASN A 141 -6.68 -13.50 -2.00
N ASN A 142 -5.72 -13.14 -2.85
CA ASN A 142 -4.50 -13.88 -3.06
C ASN A 142 -3.26 -12.96 -2.97
N ASP A 143 -2.10 -13.56 -2.71
CA ASP A 143 -0.81 -12.87 -2.56
C ASP A 143 0.17 -13.21 -3.69
N LYS A 144 -0.34 -13.56 -4.87
CA LYS A 144 0.50 -14.08 -5.97
C LYS A 144 1.26 -12.99 -6.73
N SER A 145 0.61 -11.85 -6.94
CA SER A 145 1.22 -10.74 -7.68
C SER A 145 2.36 -10.13 -6.87
N THR A 146 3.58 -10.13 -7.43
CA THR A 146 4.76 -9.56 -6.76
C THR A 146 5.57 -8.68 -7.72
N LEU A 147 6.25 -7.66 -7.20
CA LEU A 147 7.21 -6.86 -7.96
C LEU A 147 8.60 -7.50 -7.85
N SER A 148 9.21 -7.79 -8.99
CA SER A 148 10.56 -8.32 -9.09
C SER A 148 11.48 -7.24 -9.64
N VAL A 149 12.53 -6.95 -8.87
CA VAL A 149 13.60 -6.02 -9.23
C VAL A 149 14.91 -6.78 -9.17
N GLY A 150 15.70 -6.72 -10.23
CA GLY A 150 16.96 -7.44 -10.31
C GLY A 150 17.80 -7.03 -11.51
N SER A 151 18.95 -7.66 -11.66
CA SER A 151 19.80 -7.51 -12.84
C SER A 151 20.24 -8.86 -13.38
N ASP A 152 20.14 -9.02 -14.70
CA ASP A 152 20.63 -10.18 -15.44
C ASP A 152 21.73 -9.69 -16.38
N ALA A 153 22.94 -10.24 -16.23
CA ALA A 153 24.12 -9.85 -17.03
C ALA A 153 24.37 -8.31 -17.06
N GLY A 154 24.11 -7.62 -15.94
CA GLY A 154 24.29 -6.17 -15.81
C GLY A 154 23.11 -5.32 -16.30
N VAL A 155 22.07 -5.94 -16.88
CA VAL A 155 20.85 -5.26 -17.31
C VAL A 155 19.81 -5.33 -16.20
N TRP A 156 19.43 -4.18 -15.66
CA TRP A 156 18.40 -4.08 -14.63
C TRP A 156 16.99 -4.21 -15.22
N HIS A 157 16.13 -4.89 -14.48
CA HIS A 157 14.72 -5.02 -14.81
C HIS A 157 13.83 -4.73 -13.59
N VAL A 158 12.65 -4.18 -13.87
CA VAL A 158 11.53 -4.04 -12.94
C VAL A 158 10.34 -4.66 -13.63
N ARG A 159 9.75 -5.71 -13.05
CA ARG A 159 8.63 -6.46 -13.64
C ARG A 159 7.66 -6.94 -12.60
N VAL A 160 6.41 -7.15 -12.98
CA VAL A 160 5.40 -7.79 -12.14
C VAL A 160 5.35 -9.28 -12.48
N VAL A 161 5.48 -10.13 -11.46
CA VAL A 161 5.26 -11.58 -11.55
C VAL A 161 3.80 -11.84 -11.21
N ASP A 162 3.13 -12.67 -12.00
CA ASP A 162 1.71 -12.99 -11.90
C ASP A 162 0.80 -11.75 -11.78
N PRO A 163 0.86 -10.79 -12.73
CA PRO A 163 0.01 -9.61 -12.70
C PRO A 163 -1.47 -9.98 -12.74
N PRO A 164 -2.36 -9.22 -12.08
CA PRO A 164 -3.80 -9.43 -12.21
C PRO A 164 -4.22 -9.20 -13.67
N SER A 165 -5.23 -9.94 -14.12
CA SER A 165 -5.89 -9.64 -15.40
C SER A 165 -6.54 -8.25 -15.37
N ASP A 166 -6.65 -7.59 -16.53
CA ASP A 166 -7.29 -6.28 -16.66
C ASP A 166 -8.72 -6.28 -16.10
N GLU A 167 -9.50 -7.32 -16.39
CA GLU A 167 -10.86 -7.50 -15.84
C GLU A 167 -10.85 -7.52 -14.30
N SER A 168 -9.91 -8.27 -13.72
CA SER A 168 -9.77 -8.35 -12.26
C SER A 168 -9.37 -6.99 -11.67
N PHE A 169 -8.42 -6.29 -12.29
CA PHE A 169 -8.00 -4.96 -11.83
C PHE A 169 -9.13 -3.94 -11.92
N MET A 170 -9.79 -3.83 -13.07
CA MET A 170 -10.91 -2.90 -13.28
C MET A 170 -12.08 -3.20 -12.34
N GLY A 171 -12.45 -4.47 -12.20
CA GLY A 171 -13.53 -4.90 -11.30
C GLY A 171 -13.23 -4.56 -9.84
N THR A 172 -12.02 -4.83 -9.38
CA THR A 172 -11.56 -4.46 -8.04
C THR A 172 -11.53 -2.95 -7.85
N SER A 173 -11.02 -2.19 -8.82
CA SER A 173 -10.96 -0.72 -8.71
C SER A 173 -12.36 -0.10 -8.64
N ALA A 174 -13.31 -0.57 -9.46
CA ALA A 174 -14.69 -0.11 -9.42
C ALA A 174 -15.35 -0.39 -8.05
N ALA A 175 -15.14 -1.60 -7.52
CA ALA A 175 -15.65 -2.01 -6.21
C ALA A 175 -15.01 -1.20 -5.06
N PHE A 176 -13.70 -0.99 -5.11
CA PHE A 176 -12.96 -0.17 -4.16
C PHE A 176 -13.44 1.29 -4.17
N ARG A 177 -13.68 1.88 -5.36
CA ARG A 177 -14.17 3.25 -5.50
C ARG A 177 -15.47 3.49 -4.72
N GLN A 178 -16.38 2.51 -4.65
CA GLN A 178 -17.63 2.62 -3.87
C GLN A 178 -17.38 2.83 -2.37
N LEU A 179 -16.29 2.29 -1.85
CA LEU A 179 -15.89 2.42 -0.44
C LEU A 179 -15.03 3.67 -0.21
N HIS A 180 -14.19 4.01 -1.18
CA HIS A 180 -13.13 4.99 -1.03
C HIS A 180 -13.57 6.43 -1.32
N ASN A 181 -14.36 6.64 -2.38
CA ASN A 181 -14.73 7.96 -2.87
C ASN A 181 -15.78 8.61 -1.97
N ASP A 182 -15.47 9.78 -1.41
CA ASP A 182 -16.33 10.50 -0.48
C ASP A 182 -17.68 10.97 -1.09
N GLY A 183 -17.77 10.99 -2.43
CA GLY A 183 -19.00 11.25 -3.17
C GLY A 183 -19.98 10.06 -3.19
N GLU A 184 -19.53 8.86 -2.82
CA GLU A 184 -20.39 7.68 -2.78
C GLU A 184 -21.24 7.65 -1.51
N PRO A 185 -22.53 7.28 -1.59
CA PRO A 185 -23.46 7.32 -0.45
C PRO A 185 -23.03 6.46 0.74
N ALA A 186 -22.37 5.33 0.47
CA ALA A 186 -21.89 4.37 1.46
C ALA A 186 -20.36 4.25 1.43
N SER A 187 -19.66 5.39 1.42
CA SER A 187 -18.20 5.46 1.53
C SER A 187 -17.73 5.50 2.98
N PHE A 188 -16.43 5.26 3.21
CA PHE A 188 -15.78 5.29 4.52
C PHE A 188 -16.11 6.56 5.32
N VAL A 189 -16.05 7.74 4.68
CA VAL A 189 -16.32 9.01 5.35
C VAL A 189 -17.78 9.10 5.80
N LYS A 190 -18.73 8.62 4.99
CA LYS A 190 -20.15 8.63 5.33
C LYS A 190 -20.45 7.73 6.53
N VAL A 191 -19.96 6.47 6.51
CA VAL A 191 -20.19 5.53 7.61
C VAL A 191 -19.44 5.92 8.89
N SER A 192 -18.25 6.51 8.77
CA SER A 192 -17.55 7.04 9.94
C SER A 192 -18.29 8.21 10.56
N ASN A 193 -18.83 9.13 9.74
CA ASN A 193 -19.63 10.25 10.23
C ASN A 193 -20.95 9.80 10.87
N ALA A 194 -21.58 8.75 10.34
CA ALA A 194 -22.73 8.09 10.96
C ALA A 194 -22.39 7.60 12.38
N LEU A 195 -21.25 6.92 12.56
CA LEU A 195 -20.78 6.54 13.90
C LEU A 195 -20.58 7.75 14.80
N PHE A 196 -19.90 8.81 14.35
CA PHE A 196 -19.71 10.02 15.18
C PHE A 196 -21.04 10.66 15.60
N LYS A 197 -22.05 10.62 14.73
CA LYS A 197 -23.39 11.12 15.03
C LYS A 197 -24.04 10.30 16.14
N SER A 198 -23.99 8.97 16.06
CA SER A 198 -24.54 8.09 17.09
C SER A 198 -23.72 8.08 18.39
N ILE A 199 -22.40 8.26 18.33
CA ILE A 199 -21.57 8.39 19.55
C ILE A 199 -22.04 9.58 20.40
N LYS A 200 -22.53 10.66 19.79
CA LYS A 200 -23.04 11.83 20.53
C LYS A 200 -24.31 11.54 21.33
N THR A 201 -25.03 10.46 21.04
CA THR A 201 -26.24 10.07 21.77
C THR A 201 -25.95 9.14 22.95
N LEU A 202 -24.71 8.69 23.11
CA LEU A 202 -24.29 7.84 24.23
C LEU A 202 -24.07 8.66 25.52
N PRO A 203 -24.10 8.00 26.70
CA PRO A 203 -23.65 8.60 27.95
C PRO A 203 -22.23 9.19 27.83
N GLU A 204 -21.99 10.35 28.45
CA GLU A 204 -20.74 11.11 28.30
C GLU A 204 -19.48 10.28 28.59
N GLU A 205 -19.55 9.43 29.61
CA GLU A 205 -18.49 8.50 30.03
C GLU A 205 -18.09 7.48 28.94
N GLN A 206 -19.01 7.12 28.05
CA GLN A 206 -18.76 6.18 26.96
C GLN A 206 -18.29 6.88 25.68
N GLN A 207 -18.59 8.17 25.51
CA GLN A 207 -18.33 8.87 24.26
C GLN A 207 -16.84 8.92 23.92
N THR A 208 -16.01 9.33 24.88
CA THR A 208 -14.58 9.57 24.66
C THR A 208 -13.82 8.34 24.16
N PRO A 209 -13.82 7.19 24.85
CA PRO A 209 -13.05 6.02 24.40
C PRO A 209 -13.51 5.48 23.03
N ILE A 210 -14.81 5.51 22.76
CA ILE A 210 -15.38 5.08 21.48
C ILE A 210 -14.98 6.05 20.36
N ARG A 211 -15.11 7.36 20.62
CA ARG A 211 -14.74 8.43 19.70
C ARG A 211 -13.26 8.35 19.33
N ASP A 212 -12.38 8.12 20.30
CA ASP A 212 -10.94 8.04 20.08
C ASP A 212 -10.56 6.80 19.28
N THR A 213 -11.27 5.69 19.46
CA THR A 213 -11.11 4.51 18.61
C THR A 213 -11.46 4.84 17.16
N VAL A 214 -12.63 5.40 16.87
CA VAL A 214 -13.02 5.77 15.48
C VAL A 214 -12.05 6.80 14.87
N LYS A 215 -11.55 7.76 15.67
CA LYS A 215 -10.54 8.72 15.22
C LYS A 215 -9.23 8.05 14.80
N ARG A 216 -8.76 7.02 15.51
CA ARG A 216 -7.54 6.28 15.15
C ARG A 216 -7.69 5.59 13.79
N TRP A 217 -8.84 4.99 13.52
CA TRP A 217 -9.13 4.40 12.20
C TRP A 217 -9.15 5.46 11.08
N ARG A 218 -9.74 6.64 11.31
CA ARG A 218 -9.67 7.75 10.35
C ARG A 218 -8.24 8.21 10.11
N ALA A 219 -7.46 8.41 11.16
CA ALA A 219 -6.07 8.81 11.05
C ALA A 219 -5.22 7.78 10.28
N ALA A 220 -5.48 6.49 10.46
CA ALA A 220 -4.85 5.44 9.67
C ALA A 220 -5.22 5.54 8.18
N ARG A 221 -6.50 5.77 7.85
CA ARG A 221 -6.93 6.03 6.45
C ARG A 221 -6.22 7.25 5.88
N ASP A 222 -6.23 8.37 6.59
CA ASP A 222 -5.65 9.63 6.13
C ASP A 222 -4.14 9.49 5.83
N ARG A 223 -3.44 8.64 6.60
CA ARG A 223 -2.03 8.29 6.33
C ARG A 223 -1.89 7.37 5.12
N LEU A 224 -2.75 6.36 4.97
CA LEU A 224 -2.73 5.44 3.82
C LEU A 224 -3.20 6.08 2.51
N GLN A 225 -3.90 7.22 2.56
CA GLN A 225 -4.20 8.02 1.37
C GLN A 225 -2.98 8.77 0.84
N LYS A 226 -1.99 9.06 1.71
CA LYS A 226 -0.81 9.86 1.38
C LYS A 226 0.45 9.04 1.17
N HIS A 227 0.53 7.86 1.78
CA HIS A 227 1.66 6.95 1.68
C HIS A 227 1.19 5.51 1.60
N THR A 228 1.86 4.70 0.79
CA THR A 228 1.55 3.26 0.74
C THR A 228 1.83 2.60 2.09
N LEU A 229 1.17 1.47 2.37
CA LEU A 229 1.45 0.68 3.57
C LEU A 229 2.92 0.25 3.61
N GLN A 230 3.47 -0.14 2.46
CA GLN A 230 4.88 -0.51 2.27
C GLN A 230 5.81 0.62 2.69
N THR A 231 5.56 1.86 2.24
CA THR A 231 6.36 3.03 2.63
C THR A 231 6.31 3.26 4.14
N LEU A 232 5.13 3.23 4.75
CA LEU A 232 4.98 3.45 6.19
C LEU A 232 5.68 2.36 7.02
N THR A 233 5.61 1.11 6.57
CA THR A 233 6.32 -0.01 7.20
C THR A 233 7.83 0.15 7.02
N ALA A 234 8.32 0.47 5.82
CA ALA A 234 9.74 0.65 5.54
C ALA A 234 10.35 1.80 6.35
N LEU A 235 9.66 2.94 6.47
CA LEU A 235 10.09 4.06 7.31
C LEU A 235 10.26 3.64 8.78
N LYS A 236 9.28 2.91 9.33
CA LYS A 236 9.33 2.46 10.74
C LYS A 236 10.36 1.34 10.95
N ALA A 237 10.45 0.37 10.06
CA ALA A 237 11.34 -0.79 10.18
C ALA A 237 12.81 -0.45 9.88
N GLY A 238 13.06 0.40 8.88
CA GLY A 238 14.38 0.87 8.52
C GLY A 238 14.88 2.05 9.34
N ASN A 239 14.05 2.62 10.23
CA ASN A 239 14.31 3.90 10.91
C ASN A 239 14.73 4.99 9.90
N ALA A 240 14.07 5.02 8.75
CA ALA A 240 14.39 5.87 7.62
C ALA A 240 13.49 7.12 7.58
N THR A 241 13.92 8.14 6.84
CA THR A 241 13.11 9.31 6.49
C THR A 241 12.81 9.31 5.00
N LEU A 242 11.84 10.11 4.57
CA LEU A 242 11.54 10.34 3.15
C LEU A 242 12.62 11.15 2.42
N ASP A 243 13.65 11.61 3.13
CA ASP A 243 14.80 12.30 2.52
C ASP A 243 15.72 11.33 1.77
N ASN A 244 15.59 10.02 2.01
CA ASN A 244 16.31 8.95 1.32
C ASN A 244 15.34 8.10 0.51
N PRO A 245 15.79 7.44 -0.58
CA PRO A 245 14.94 6.50 -1.32
C PRO A 245 14.41 5.39 -0.40
N VAL A 246 13.09 5.33 -0.30
CA VAL A 246 12.36 4.28 0.42
C VAL A 246 11.35 3.61 -0.51
N SER A 247 11.01 2.35 -0.23
CA SER A 247 10.03 1.61 -1.02
C SER A 247 8.74 2.41 -1.19
N TYR A 248 8.44 2.78 -2.44
CA TYR A 248 7.26 3.58 -2.82
C TYR A 248 7.19 4.98 -2.16
N GLY A 249 8.31 5.54 -1.70
CA GLY A 249 8.37 6.83 -1.03
C GLY A 249 7.88 8.01 -1.87
N ASN A 250 7.98 7.87 -3.20
CA ASN A 250 7.48 8.80 -4.20
C ASN A 250 5.98 8.64 -4.53
N ILE A 251 5.29 7.62 -3.98
CA ILE A 251 3.90 7.33 -4.31
C ILE A 251 2.96 8.04 -3.33
N ASN A 252 2.05 8.84 -3.90
CA ASN A 252 0.84 9.30 -3.23
C ASN A 252 -0.35 8.40 -3.67
N PRO A 253 -0.85 7.50 -2.81
CA PRO A 253 -1.94 6.56 -3.13
C PRO A 253 -3.20 7.22 -3.68
N GLU A 254 -3.68 8.30 -3.07
CA GLU A 254 -4.92 8.99 -3.48
C GLU A 254 -4.78 9.58 -4.88
N GLU A 255 -3.65 10.24 -5.14
CA GLU A 255 -3.36 10.80 -6.47
C GLU A 255 -3.18 9.68 -7.51
N LEU A 256 -2.40 8.65 -7.21
CA LEU A 256 -2.12 7.56 -8.13
C LEU A 256 -3.39 6.78 -8.50
N ILE A 257 -4.21 6.42 -7.51
CA ILE A 257 -5.50 5.74 -7.75
C ILE A 257 -6.42 6.61 -8.60
N ARG A 258 -6.45 7.94 -8.37
CA ARG A 258 -7.22 8.88 -9.18
C ARG A 258 -6.71 8.90 -10.62
N THR A 259 -5.40 8.99 -10.82
CA THR A 259 -4.78 8.99 -12.16
C THR A 259 -5.11 7.70 -12.93
N PHE A 260 -5.04 6.53 -12.30
CA PHE A 260 -5.46 5.28 -12.95
C PHE A 260 -6.97 5.26 -13.26
N ASN A 261 -7.81 5.62 -12.28
CA ASN A 261 -9.27 5.58 -12.44
C ASN A 261 -9.81 6.56 -13.48
N TYR A 262 -9.26 7.76 -13.56
CA TYR A 262 -9.72 8.82 -14.47
C TYR A 262 -8.80 9.02 -15.70
N GLY A 263 -7.71 8.27 -15.79
CA GLY A 263 -6.84 8.21 -16.97
C GLY A 263 -7.29 7.13 -17.95
N ASP A 264 -7.67 5.94 -17.47
CA ASP A 264 -8.03 4.82 -18.36
C ASP A 264 -8.93 3.74 -17.72
N SER A 265 -8.77 3.43 -16.42
CA SER A 265 -9.36 2.22 -15.84
C SER A 265 -10.87 2.26 -15.56
N LEU A 266 -11.45 3.42 -15.28
CA LEU A 266 -12.90 3.59 -15.04
C LEU A 266 -13.52 4.70 -15.89
N HIS A 267 -12.74 5.76 -16.14
CA HIS A 267 -13.09 6.86 -17.00
C HIS A 267 -11.88 7.22 -17.87
N PHE A 268 -12.10 7.39 -19.16
CA PHE A 268 -11.12 7.97 -20.07
C PHE A 268 -11.26 9.50 -20.06
N GLY A 269 -10.51 10.16 -19.20
CA GLY A 269 -10.80 11.55 -18.79
C GLY A 269 -9.58 12.44 -18.62
N SER A 270 -9.64 13.33 -17.64
CA SER A 270 -8.71 14.46 -17.46
C SER A 270 -7.27 14.06 -17.17
N GLU A 271 -7.02 12.84 -16.68
CA GLU A 271 -5.69 12.38 -16.24
C GLU A 271 -4.97 11.54 -17.29
N ARG A 272 -5.52 11.42 -18.50
CA ARG A 272 -4.99 10.54 -19.55
C ARG A 272 -3.53 10.84 -19.91
N SER A 273 -3.21 12.10 -20.21
CA SER A 273 -1.84 12.46 -20.60
C SER A 273 -0.85 12.18 -19.48
N GLN A 274 -1.25 12.43 -18.23
CA GLN A 274 -0.42 12.11 -17.07
C GLN A 274 -0.19 10.60 -16.95
N LEU A 275 -1.21 9.77 -17.18
CA LEU A 275 -1.08 8.32 -17.14
C LEU A 275 -0.23 7.80 -18.31
N GLU A 276 -0.42 8.32 -19.53
CA GLU A 276 0.41 7.97 -20.69
C GLU A 276 1.89 8.29 -20.44
N ASP A 277 2.20 9.48 -19.93
CA ASP A 277 3.57 9.88 -19.58
C ASP A 277 4.15 9.00 -18.46
N LEU A 278 3.34 8.66 -17.46
CA LEU A 278 3.75 7.83 -16.34
C LEU A 278 4.08 6.40 -16.78
N LEU A 279 3.37 5.85 -17.77
CA LEU A 279 3.52 4.47 -18.23
C LEU A 279 4.37 4.33 -19.51
N ALA A 280 5.03 5.40 -19.95
CA ALA A 280 5.75 5.44 -21.23
C ALA A 280 6.96 4.46 -21.31
N ASP A 281 7.62 4.17 -20.18
CA ASP A 281 8.68 3.17 -20.07
C ASP A 281 8.16 1.88 -19.40
N PRO A 282 8.59 0.67 -19.84
CA PRO A 282 8.13 -0.59 -19.25
C PRO A 282 8.42 -0.78 -17.76
N ARG A 283 9.51 -0.20 -17.22
CA ARG A 283 9.84 -0.30 -15.78
C ARG A 283 8.88 0.55 -14.96
N HIS A 284 8.59 1.75 -15.44
CA HIS A 284 7.56 2.61 -14.86
C HIS A 284 6.18 1.97 -14.95
N GLN A 285 5.81 1.39 -16.09
CA GLN A 285 4.55 0.68 -16.22
C GLN A 285 4.42 -0.43 -15.16
N ALA A 286 5.43 -1.29 -15.02
CA ALA A 286 5.44 -2.33 -14.00
C ALA A 286 5.34 -1.75 -12.57
N TYR A 287 6.14 -0.73 -12.27
CA TYR A 287 6.20 -0.12 -10.94
C TYR A 287 4.92 0.59 -10.54
N TYR A 288 4.42 1.51 -11.36
CA TYR A 288 3.26 2.35 -11.04
C TYR A 288 1.95 1.57 -11.07
N THR A 289 1.80 0.60 -11.98
CA THR A 289 0.65 -0.31 -11.95
C THR A 289 0.65 -1.15 -10.67
N TYR A 290 1.79 -1.69 -10.26
CA TYR A 290 1.89 -2.45 -9.02
C TYR A 290 1.74 -1.56 -7.77
N ALA A 291 2.22 -0.32 -7.80
CA ALA A 291 2.02 0.64 -6.73
C ALA A 291 0.54 1.04 -6.56
N ALA A 292 -0.19 1.20 -7.67
CA ALA A 292 -1.64 1.43 -7.65
C ALA A 292 -2.37 0.22 -7.06
N LEU A 293 -1.98 -0.99 -7.45
CA LEU A 293 -2.48 -2.25 -6.88
C LEU A 293 -2.28 -2.30 -5.36
N ASN A 294 -1.04 -2.11 -4.89
CA ASN A 294 -0.70 -2.11 -3.46
C ASN A 294 -1.48 -1.06 -2.67
N SER A 295 -1.68 0.12 -3.27
CA SER A 295 -2.44 1.21 -2.67
C SER A 295 -3.90 0.82 -2.45
N ILE A 296 -4.54 0.22 -3.46
CA ILE A 296 -5.91 -0.30 -3.37
C ILE A 296 -5.98 -1.42 -2.33
N VAL A 297 -5.06 -2.40 -2.38
CA VAL A 297 -5.06 -3.55 -1.47
C VAL A 297 -4.86 -3.11 -0.02
N GLY A 298 -3.89 -2.24 0.25
CA GLY A 298 -3.60 -1.73 1.60
C GLY A 298 -4.76 -0.95 2.21
N LEU A 299 -5.37 -0.04 1.44
CA LEU A 299 -6.57 0.69 1.89
C LEU A 299 -7.77 -0.24 2.07
N SER A 300 -7.94 -1.24 1.18
CA SER A 300 -9.03 -2.22 1.29
C SER A 300 -8.94 -3.02 2.60
N HIS A 301 -7.75 -3.46 3.01
CA HIS A 301 -7.58 -4.19 4.26
C HIS A 301 -7.90 -3.31 5.48
N LEU A 302 -7.57 -2.02 5.47
CA LEU A 302 -8.04 -1.09 6.50
C LEU A 302 -9.59 -1.01 6.50
N TYR A 303 -10.21 -0.95 5.33
CA TYR A 303 -11.67 -0.92 5.19
C TYR A 303 -12.35 -2.21 5.65
N PHE A 304 -11.69 -3.36 5.53
CA PHE A 304 -12.18 -4.63 6.08
C PHE A 304 -12.19 -4.61 7.60
N GLY A 305 -11.13 -4.09 8.21
CA GLY A 305 -11.08 -3.88 9.66
C GLY A 305 -12.16 -2.92 10.14
N PHE A 306 -12.36 -1.81 9.43
CA PHE A 306 -13.42 -0.86 9.76
C PHE A 306 -14.82 -1.44 9.54
N ALA A 307 -15.00 -2.32 8.54
CA ALA A 307 -16.25 -3.03 8.32
C ALA A 307 -16.56 -4.00 9.47
N VAL A 308 -15.58 -4.72 10.00
CA VAL A 308 -15.76 -5.55 11.21
C VAL A 308 -16.12 -4.70 12.42
N LEU A 309 -15.45 -3.55 12.59
CA LEU A 309 -15.78 -2.60 13.66
C LEU A 309 -17.23 -2.13 13.55
N LEU A 310 -17.68 -1.79 12.34
CA LEU A 310 -19.07 -1.40 12.07
C LEU A 310 -20.06 -2.54 12.31
N ASP A 311 -19.68 -3.77 11.95
CA ASP A 311 -20.49 -4.97 12.16
C ASP A 311 -20.74 -5.19 13.66
N SER A 312 -19.69 -5.11 14.49
CA SER A 312 -19.82 -5.14 15.95
C SER A 312 -20.65 -3.96 16.47
N ALA A 313 -20.46 -2.75 15.93
CA ALA A 313 -21.23 -1.58 16.33
C ALA A 313 -22.75 -1.72 16.13
N ILE A 314 -23.19 -2.54 15.16
CA ILE A 314 -24.62 -2.72 14.87
C ILE A 314 -25.23 -4.00 15.47
N GLY A 315 -24.48 -4.71 16.31
CA GLY A 315 -24.91 -5.99 16.91
C GLY A 315 -24.75 -7.20 15.99
N GLY A 316 -23.94 -7.07 14.93
CA GLY A 316 -23.74 -8.06 13.89
C GLY A 316 -24.80 -8.01 12.79
N MET A 317 -24.36 -8.15 11.54
CA MET A 317 -25.25 -8.46 10.42
C MET A 317 -25.63 -9.95 10.49
N ALA A 318 -26.93 -10.22 10.54
CA ALA A 318 -27.49 -11.56 10.39
C ALA A 318 -27.07 -12.22 9.06
#